data_AF-A0A8T4M8H5-F1
#
_entry.id   AF-A0A8T4M8H5-F1
#
_cell.length_a   1.000
_cell.length_b   1.000
_cell.length_c   1.000
_cell.angle_alpha   90.00
_cell.angle_beta   90.00
_cell.angle_gamma   90.00
#
_symmetry.space_group_name_H-M   'P 1'
#
loop_
_entity.id
_entity.type
_entity.pdbx_description
1 polymer ?
#
loop_
_entity_poly.entity_id
_entity_poly.type
_entity_poly.pdbx_seq_one_letter_code
_entity_poly.pdbx_strand_id
1 'polypeptide(L)'
;MPADLSAINFFAPIAAFLIVFIVTYAILVMTKILGDNKGVHLTMSFLIAAVFVSASGAVKLVQTIVPWFVVLLISLFFILFFIGFVGKDADFLKKGIGIAVLVIAGIIFLVSAFVVFSDTLQKYVPGPGYGAGADESTLFFTDWLYSPRVIGAVLLILISVVVSWVLISVGNGKKK
;
A
#
# COMPACT_ATOMS: atom_id res chain seq x y z
N MET A 1 2.12 13.02 22.05
CA MET A 1 0.87 12.27 21.84
C MET A 1 0.88 11.83 20.39
N PRO A 2 0.79 10.53 20.06
CA PRO A 2 0.56 10.12 18.67
C PRO A 2 -0.67 10.88 18.15
N ALA A 3 -0.59 11.38 16.92
CA ALA A 3 -1.65 12.22 16.35
C ALA A 3 -3.01 11.54 16.53
N ASP A 4 -3.98 12.25 17.13
CA ASP A 4 -5.29 11.71 17.43
C ASP A 4 -6.08 11.53 16.11
N LEU A 5 -6.07 10.30 15.60
CA LEU A 5 -6.77 9.92 14.37
C LEU A 5 -8.29 9.82 14.56
N SER A 6 -8.79 10.01 15.79
CA SER A 6 -10.23 9.90 16.10
C SER A 6 -11.05 10.91 15.29
N ALA A 7 -10.52 12.11 15.08
CA ALA A 7 -11.17 13.12 14.25
C ALA A 7 -11.31 12.67 12.78
N ILE A 8 -10.30 12.01 12.21
CA ILE A 8 -10.34 11.52 10.83
C ILE A 8 -11.36 10.38 10.69
N ASN A 9 -11.41 9.48 11.67
CA ASN A 9 -12.38 8.38 11.67
C ASN A 9 -13.83 8.87 11.76
N PHE A 10 -14.08 10.00 12.44
CA PHE A 10 -15.40 10.63 12.48
C PHE A 10 -15.85 11.12 11.10
N PHE A 11 -14.93 11.63 10.27
CA PHE A 11 -15.24 12.10 8.91
C PHE A 11 -15.21 10.99 7.85
N ALA A 12 -14.76 9.77 8.17
CA ALA A 12 -14.64 8.68 7.20
C ALA A 12 -15.96 8.35 6.46
N PRO A 13 -17.14 8.28 7.12
CA PRO A 13 -18.41 8.06 6.41
C PRO A 13 -18.77 9.20 5.44
N ILE A 14 -18.43 10.44 5.80
CA ILE A 14 -18.67 11.63 4.95
C ILE A 14 -17.73 11.59 3.73
N ALA A 15 -16.47 11.23 3.93
CA ALA A 15 -15.52 11.05 2.84
C ALA A 15 -15.97 9.92 1.89
N ALA A 16 -16.43 8.79 2.44
CA ALA A 16 -16.99 7.69 1.66
C ALA A 16 -18.21 8.14 0.84
N PHE A 17 -19.12 8.91 1.44
CA PHE A 17 -20.26 9.50 0.75
C PHE A 17 -19.82 10.34 -0.44
N LEU A 18 -18.88 11.26 -0.24
CA LEU A 18 -18.40 12.15 -1.29
C LEU A 18 -17.71 11.39 -2.43
N ILE A 19 -16.90 10.37 -2.11
CA ILE A 19 -16.24 9.54 -3.13
C ILE A 19 -17.29 8.82 -3.98
N VAL A 20 -18.24 8.13 -3.35
CA VAL A 20 -19.29 7.40 -4.07
C VAL A 20 -20.14 8.36 -4.91
N PHE A 21 -20.48 9.52 -4.36
CA PHE A 21 -21.21 10.56 -5.08
C PHE A 21 -20.46 11.04 -6.34
N ILE A 22 -19.18 11.41 -6.21
CA ILE A 22 -18.37 11.91 -7.33
C ILE A 22 -18.18 10.83 -8.40
N VAL A 23 -17.85 9.61 -7.99
CA VAL A 23 -17.63 8.49 -8.92
C VAL A 23 -18.92 8.15 -9.65
N THR A 24 -20.04 8.04 -8.95
CA THR A 24 -21.34 7.74 -9.56
C THR A 24 -21.78 8.84 -10.52
N TYR A 25 -21.59 10.11 -10.13
CA TYR A 25 -21.86 11.25 -10.99
C TYR A 25 -21.00 11.23 -12.26
N ALA A 26 -19.69 10.99 -12.13
CA ALA A 26 -18.77 10.90 -13.26
C ALA A 26 -19.19 9.79 -14.23
N ILE A 27 -19.55 8.60 -13.72
CA ILE A 27 -20.03 7.48 -14.53
C ILE A 27 -21.33 7.86 -15.26
N LEU A 28 -22.30 8.47 -14.58
CA LEU A 28 -23.58 8.89 -15.20
C LEU A 28 -23.39 9.93 -16.30
N VAL A 29 -22.48 10.89 -16.11
CA VAL A 29 -22.14 11.91 -17.11
C VAL A 29 -21.44 11.30 -18.33
N MET A 30 -20.50 10.37 -18.12
CA MET A 30 -19.78 9.73 -19.23
C MET A 30 -20.67 8.77 -20.03
N THR A 31 -21.56 8.05 -19.35
CA THR A 31 -22.43 7.05 -20.00
C THR A 31 -23.69 7.66 -20.62
N LYS A 32 -24.11 8.86 -20.18
CA LYS A 32 -25.31 9.57 -20.66
C LYS A 32 -26.60 8.73 -20.63
N ILE A 33 -26.68 7.72 -19.76
CA ILE A 33 -27.81 6.78 -19.69
C ILE A 33 -29.14 7.49 -19.38
N LEU A 34 -29.09 8.57 -18.59
CA LEU A 34 -30.26 9.37 -18.19
C LEU A 34 -30.47 10.62 -19.08
N GLY A 35 -29.81 10.68 -20.24
CA GLY A 35 -29.80 11.84 -21.13
C GLY A 35 -28.70 12.87 -20.78
N ASP A 36 -28.82 14.09 -21.31
CA ASP A 36 -27.82 15.17 -21.15
C ASP A 36 -28.16 16.20 -20.04
N ASN A 37 -29.16 15.90 -19.19
CA ASN A 37 -29.55 16.80 -18.11
C ASN A 37 -28.65 16.63 -16.88
N LYS A 38 -27.71 17.57 -16.70
CA LYS A 38 -26.78 17.62 -15.56
C LYS A 38 -27.48 17.61 -14.19
N GLY A 39 -28.65 18.22 -14.08
CA GLY A 39 -29.42 18.24 -12.82
C GLY A 39 -29.88 16.85 -12.41
N VAL A 40 -30.37 16.06 -13.38
CA VAL A 40 -30.83 14.68 -13.14
C VAL A 40 -29.66 13.80 -12.70
N HIS A 41 -28.50 13.93 -13.35
CA HIS A 41 -27.28 13.19 -12.97
C HIS A 41 -26.86 13.49 -11.54
N LEU A 42 -26.88 14.76 -11.14
CA LEU A 42 -26.49 15.21 -9.80
C LEU A 42 -27.46 14.71 -8.72
N THR A 43 -28.78 14.79 -8.97
CA THR A 43 -29.78 14.29 -8.01
C THR A 43 -29.70 12.77 -7.87
N MET A 44 -29.54 12.03 -8.98
CA MET A 44 -29.46 10.57 -8.91
C MET A 44 -28.18 10.08 -8.25
N SER A 45 -27.03 10.68 -8.55
CA SER A 45 -25.79 10.31 -7.86
C SER A 45 -25.87 10.60 -6.36
N PHE A 46 -26.55 11.68 -5.95
CA PHE A 46 -26.78 12.01 -4.54
C PHE A 46 -27.64 10.94 -3.85
N LEU A 47 -28.76 10.54 -4.45
CA LEU A 47 -29.63 9.49 -3.91
C LEU A 47 -28.90 8.15 -3.79
N ILE A 48 -28.15 7.75 -4.81
CA ILE A 48 -27.37 6.52 -4.80
C ILE A 48 -26.33 6.56 -3.68
N ALA A 49 -25.57 7.67 -3.57
CA ALA A 49 -24.58 7.83 -2.51
C ALA A 49 -25.20 7.82 -1.10
N ALA A 50 -26.37 8.43 -0.93
CA ALA A 50 -27.07 8.46 0.35
C ALA A 50 -27.53 7.06 0.78
N VAL A 51 -28.11 6.29 -0.15
CA VAL A 51 -28.48 4.89 0.08
C VAL A 51 -27.25 4.04 0.39
N PHE A 52 -26.16 4.25 -0.36
CA PHE A 52 -24.92 3.50 -0.19
C PHE A 52 -24.29 3.72 1.19
N VAL A 53 -24.22 4.97 1.67
CA VAL A 53 -23.66 5.26 3.01
C VAL A 53 -24.58 4.81 4.15
N SER A 54 -25.88 4.72 3.90
CA SER A 54 -26.84 4.15 4.86
C SER A 54 -26.65 2.64 5.07
N ALA A 55 -26.09 1.94 4.09
CA ALA A 55 -25.79 0.52 4.18
C ALA A 55 -24.42 0.29 4.84
N SER A 56 -24.41 -0.24 6.06
CA SER A 56 -23.18 -0.50 6.84
C SER A 56 -22.14 -1.37 6.12
N GLY A 57 -22.58 -2.29 5.26
CA GLY A 57 -21.70 -3.12 4.43
C GLY A 57 -20.92 -2.32 3.39
N ALA A 58 -21.54 -1.27 2.82
CA ALA A 58 -20.93 -0.43 1.80
C ALA A 58 -19.81 0.45 2.37
N VAL A 59 -19.98 0.94 3.60
CA VAL A 59 -18.93 1.70 4.31
C VAL A 59 -17.69 0.84 4.53
N LYS A 60 -17.86 -0.41 4.95
CA LYS A 60 -16.74 -1.37 5.10
C LYS A 60 -16.02 -1.62 3.78
N LEU A 61 -16.77 -1.72 2.68
CA LEU A 61 -16.19 -1.90 1.35
C LEU A 61 -15.34 -0.68 0.96
N VAL A 62 -15.82 0.54 1.21
CA VAL A 62 -15.04 1.75 0.94
C VAL A 62 -13.78 1.82 1.82
N GLN A 63 -13.91 1.54 3.12
CA GLN A 63 -12.76 1.47 4.03
C GLN A 63 -11.73 0.43 3.59
N THR A 64 -12.18 -0.68 2.98
CA THR A 64 -11.30 -1.71 2.44
C THR A 64 -10.63 -1.25 1.14
N ILE A 65 -11.35 -0.57 0.25
CA ILE A 65 -10.86 -0.17 -1.08
C ILE A 65 -9.99 1.09 -1.05
N VAL A 66 -10.29 2.05 -0.17
CA VAL A 66 -9.58 3.34 -0.09
C VAL A 66 -8.06 3.19 0.08
N PRO A 67 -7.54 2.33 0.98
CA PRO A 67 -6.10 2.09 1.09
C PRO A 67 -5.45 1.68 -0.22
N TRP A 68 -6.08 0.80 -1.01
CA TRP A 68 -5.57 0.39 -2.33
C TRP A 68 -5.55 1.54 -3.32
N PHE A 69 -6.58 2.39 -3.30
CA PHE A 69 -6.63 3.60 -4.13
C PHE A 69 -5.51 4.58 -3.77
N VAL A 70 -5.25 4.77 -2.47
CA VAL A 70 -4.15 5.62 -1.98
C VAL A 70 -2.80 5.08 -2.46
N VAL A 71 -2.59 3.76 -2.35
CA VAL A 71 -1.35 3.12 -2.83
C VAL A 71 -1.19 3.30 -4.34
N LEU A 72 -2.25 3.07 -5.12
CA LEU A 72 -2.23 3.30 -6.57
C LEU A 72 -1.89 4.75 -6.89
N LEU A 73 -2.49 5.71 -6.19
CA LEU A 73 -2.25 7.14 -6.40
C LEU A 73 -0.80 7.53 -6.04
N ILE A 74 -0.27 7.02 -4.92
CA ILE A 74 1.13 7.22 -4.53
C ILE A 74 2.07 6.59 -5.55
N SER A 75 1.81 5.35 -5.98
CA SER A 75 2.59 4.68 -7.03
C SER A 75 2.58 5.45 -8.34
N LEU A 76 1.41 5.95 -8.78
CA LEU A 76 1.28 6.76 -9.99
C LEU A 76 2.06 8.07 -9.86
N PHE A 77 1.97 8.73 -8.70
CA PHE A 77 2.77 9.91 -8.40
C PHE A 77 4.27 9.61 -8.49
N PHE A 78 4.74 8.50 -7.91
CA PHE A 78 6.14 8.09 -8.02
C PHE A 78 6.54 7.79 -9.47
N ILE A 79 5.71 7.11 -10.25
CA ILE A 79 5.98 6.84 -11.67
C ILE A 79 6.12 8.16 -12.44
N LEU A 80 5.18 9.10 -12.26
CA LEU A 80 5.24 10.42 -12.88
C LEU A 80 6.46 11.22 -12.41
N PHE A 81 6.79 11.14 -11.13
CA PHE A 81 7.98 11.74 -10.55
C PHE A 81 9.26 11.18 -11.19
N PHE A 82 9.36 9.85 -11.34
CA PHE A 82 10.49 9.23 -12.02
C PHE A 82 10.56 9.62 -13.49
N ILE A 83 9.46 9.63 -14.22
CA ILE A 83 9.44 10.08 -15.63
C ILE A 83 9.89 11.55 -15.72
N GLY A 84 9.43 12.40 -14.80
CA GLY A 84 9.81 13.81 -14.73
C GLY A 84 11.30 14.03 -14.42
N PHE A 85 11.87 13.24 -13.51
CA PHE A 85 13.27 13.39 -13.08
C PHE A 85 14.29 12.65 -13.95
N VAL A 86 13.91 11.50 -14.52
CA VAL A 86 14.81 10.71 -15.38
C VAL A 86 15.02 11.42 -16.72
N GLY A 87 14.09 12.27 -17.15
CA GLY A 87 14.18 12.93 -18.44
C GLY A 87 14.19 11.93 -19.60
N LYS A 88 14.40 12.40 -20.83
CA LYS A 88 14.54 11.50 -22.00
C LYS A 88 15.83 10.69 -21.99
N ASP A 89 16.85 11.15 -21.27
CA ASP A 89 18.18 10.56 -21.27
C ASP A 89 18.47 9.91 -19.92
N ALA A 90 18.51 8.57 -19.88
CA ALA A 90 18.82 7.76 -18.70
C ALA A 90 20.24 7.96 -18.13
N ASP A 91 20.99 8.97 -18.58
CA ASP A 91 22.34 9.28 -18.10
C ASP A 91 22.37 9.75 -16.64
N PHE A 92 21.25 10.24 -16.10
CA PHE A 92 21.15 10.56 -14.67
C PHE A 92 21.23 9.31 -13.78
N LEU A 93 20.77 8.14 -14.27
CA LEU A 93 20.84 6.88 -13.53
C LEU A 93 22.26 6.30 -13.47
N LYS A 94 23.15 6.68 -14.39
CA LYS A 94 24.56 6.25 -14.38
C LYS A 94 25.40 7.02 -13.36
N LYS A 95 24.94 8.18 -12.90
CA LYS A 95 25.60 8.93 -11.83
C LYS A 95 25.14 8.36 -10.49
N GLY A 96 26.07 8.18 -9.54
CA GLY A 96 25.75 7.64 -8.21
C GLY A 96 24.62 8.36 -7.47
N ILE A 97 24.36 9.63 -7.83
CA ILE A 97 23.23 10.43 -7.33
C ILE A 97 21.88 9.83 -7.76
N GLY A 98 21.72 9.35 -9.00
CA GLY A 98 20.46 8.78 -9.47
C GLY A 98 20.07 7.49 -8.75
N ILE A 99 21.06 6.63 -8.47
CA ILE A 99 20.85 5.41 -7.68
C ILE A 99 20.47 5.77 -6.24
N ALA A 100 21.13 6.76 -5.63
CA ALA A 100 20.79 7.22 -4.29
C ALA A 100 19.34 7.73 -4.20
N VAL A 101 18.89 8.55 -5.17
CA VAL A 101 17.50 9.04 -5.23
C VAL A 101 16.51 7.89 -5.40
N LEU A 102 16.80 6.92 -6.27
CA LEU A 102 15.95 5.73 -6.47
C LEU A 102 15.82 4.90 -5.18
N VAL A 103 16.93 4.66 -4.47
CA VAL A 103 16.92 3.92 -3.20
C VAL A 103 16.12 4.67 -2.13
N ILE A 104 16.32 5.98 -2.01
CA ILE A 104 15.55 6.80 -1.06
C ILE A 104 14.06 6.78 -1.38
N ALA A 105 13.69 6.97 -2.65
CA ALA A 105 12.29 6.89 -3.09
C ALA A 105 11.68 5.50 -2.84
N GLY A 106 12.44 4.42 -3.07
CA GLY A 106 12.01 3.06 -2.76
C GLY A 106 11.80 2.82 -1.27
N ILE A 107 12.67 3.36 -0.42
CA ILE A 107 12.51 3.29 1.05
C ILE A 107 11.26 4.07 1.47
N ILE A 108 11.07 5.29 0.98
CA ILE A 108 9.86 6.09 1.28
C ILE A 108 8.62 5.33 0.85
N PHE A 109 8.61 4.75 -0.35
CA PHE A 109 7.50 3.95 -0.85
C PHE A 109 7.20 2.74 0.06
N LEU A 110 8.22 1.99 0.47
CA LEU A 110 8.07 0.87 1.40
C LEU A 110 7.51 1.33 2.75
N VAL A 111 8.06 2.39 3.34
CA VAL A 111 7.58 2.94 4.62
C VAL A 111 6.13 3.40 4.49
N SER A 112 5.78 4.12 3.42
CA SER A 112 4.40 4.54 3.16
C SER A 112 3.46 3.35 3.02
N ALA A 113 3.86 2.29 2.31
CA ALA A 113 3.06 1.08 2.19
C ALA A 113 2.84 0.42 3.56
N PHE A 114 3.89 0.28 4.38
CA PHE A 114 3.77 -0.27 5.73
C PHE A 114 2.86 0.56 6.63
N VAL A 115 2.94 1.90 6.56
CA VAL A 115 2.08 2.79 7.35
C VAL A 115 0.61 2.65 6.92
N VAL A 116 0.34 2.67 5.61
CA VAL A 116 -1.02 2.56 5.06
C VAL A 116 -1.64 1.20 5.36
N PHE A 117 -0.86 0.13 5.25
CA PHE A 117 -1.33 -1.23 5.52
C PHE A 117 -1.16 -1.67 6.98
N SER A 118 -0.72 -0.79 7.88
CA SER A 118 -0.40 -1.16 9.26
C SER A 118 -1.57 -1.83 9.99
N ASP A 119 -2.78 -1.30 9.91
CA ASP A 119 -3.98 -1.90 10.52
C ASP A 119 -4.31 -3.30 9.98
N THR A 120 -3.98 -3.56 8.71
CA THR A 120 -4.20 -4.87 8.09
C THR A 120 -3.08 -5.84 8.46
N LEU A 121 -1.83 -5.36 8.47
CA LEU A 121 -0.64 -6.16 8.74
C LEU A 121 -0.47 -6.49 10.21
N GLN A 122 -0.88 -5.62 11.14
CA GLN A 122 -0.73 -5.83 12.59
C GLN A 122 -1.43 -7.09 13.10
N LYS A 123 -2.44 -7.59 12.37
CA LYS A 123 -3.12 -8.85 12.69
C LYS A 123 -2.25 -10.09 12.42
N TYR A 124 -1.29 -9.95 11.51
CA TYR A 124 -0.44 -11.04 10.98
C TYR A 124 1.04 -10.90 11.37
N VAL A 125 1.43 -9.77 11.97
CA VAL A 125 2.80 -9.51 12.42
C VAL A 125 2.84 -9.58 13.95
N PRO A 126 3.80 -10.28 14.55
CA PRO A 126 3.88 -10.41 16.01
C PRO A 126 3.95 -9.04 16.68
N GLY A 127 3.01 -8.77 17.60
CA GLY A 127 2.83 -7.48 18.25
C GLY A 127 1.54 -7.38 19.09
N PRO A 128 1.21 -6.20 19.65
CA PRO A 128 0.08 -6.02 20.56
C PRO A 128 -1.32 -6.33 19.98
N GLY A 129 -1.45 -6.47 18.65
CA GLY A 129 -2.69 -6.81 17.95
C GLY A 129 -2.66 -8.17 17.22
N TYR A 130 -1.63 -8.98 17.46
CA TYR A 130 -1.44 -10.26 16.77
C TYR A 130 -2.60 -11.22 17.05
N GLY A 131 -3.16 -11.83 16.00
CA GLY A 131 -4.25 -12.81 16.12
C GLY A 131 -5.66 -12.24 16.24
N ALA A 132 -5.83 -10.92 16.43
CA ALA A 132 -7.15 -10.32 16.61
C ALA A 132 -7.96 -10.26 15.30
N GLY A 133 -8.85 -11.23 15.11
CA GLY A 133 -9.75 -11.30 13.94
C GLY A 133 -9.05 -11.60 12.63
N ALA A 134 -7.89 -12.27 12.70
CA ALA A 134 -7.21 -12.85 11.55
C ALA A 134 -7.74 -14.26 11.24
N ASP A 135 -7.61 -14.68 9.99
CA ASP A 135 -7.98 -16.03 9.56
C ASP A 135 -7.00 -17.07 10.13
N GLU A 136 -7.52 -18.15 10.73
CA GLU A 136 -6.71 -19.18 11.41
C GLU A 136 -5.66 -19.80 10.49
N SER A 137 -5.95 -19.97 9.19
CA SER A 137 -5.02 -20.58 8.24
C SER A 137 -3.80 -19.69 7.99
N THR A 138 -4.02 -18.38 7.92
CA THR A 138 -2.94 -17.40 7.74
C THR A 138 -2.15 -17.16 9.02
N LEU A 139 -2.79 -17.27 10.19
CA LEU A 139 -2.10 -17.21 11.48
C LEU A 139 -1.15 -18.39 11.63
N PHE A 140 -1.58 -19.61 11.32
CA PHE A 140 -0.71 -20.78 11.38
C PHE A 140 0.56 -20.63 10.53
N PHE A 141 0.43 -20.09 9.32
CA PHE A 141 1.59 -19.85 8.46
C PHE A 141 2.54 -18.80 9.03
N THR A 142 2.01 -17.70 9.56
CA THR A 142 2.82 -16.65 10.18
C THR A 142 3.51 -17.13 11.46
N ASP A 143 2.79 -17.85 12.32
CA ASP A 143 3.35 -18.50 13.51
C ASP A 143 4.48 -19.48 13.17
N TRP A 144 4.30 -20.29 12.12
CA TRP A 144 5.34 -21.19 11.64
C TRP A 144 6.57 -20.42 11.14
N LEU A 145 6.36 -19.38 10.33
CA LEU A 145 7.44 -18.56 9.75
C LEU A 145 8.24 -17.82 10.84
N TYR A 146 7.55 -17.27 11.84
CA TYR A 146 8.15 -16.59 12.99
C TYR A 146 8.59 -17.54 14.10
N SER A 147 8.46 -18.85 13.93
CA SER A 147 8.90 -19.81 14.94
C SER A 147 10.42 -19.73 15.13
N PRO A 148 10.93 -19.87 16.38
CA PRO A 148 12.37 -19.85 16.65
C PRO A 148 13.16 -20.87 15.81
N ARG A 149 12.52 -21.98 15.43
CA ARG A 149 13.10 -23.03 14.59
C ARG A 149 13.32 -22.55 13.16
N VAL A 150 12.33 -21.90 12.55
CA VAL A 150 12.44 -21.40 11.17
C VAL A 150 13.37 -20.19 11.11
N ILE A 151 13.25 -19.24 12.05
CA ILE A 151 14.17 -18.10 12.13
C ILE A 151 15.61 -18.58 12.34
N GLY A 152 15.84 -19.54 13.23
CA GLY A 152 17.15 -20.15 13.45
C GLY A 152 17.71 -20.80 12.17
N ALA A 153 16.89 -21.55 11.44
CA ALA A 153 17.28 -22.16 10.17
C ALA A 153 17.63 -21.12 9.09
N VAL A 154 16.80 -20.07 8.94
CA VAL A 154 17.04 -18.97 7.99
C VAL A 154 18.34 -18.24 8.32
N LEU A 155 18.59 -17.98 9.61
CA LEU A 155 19.82 -17.34 10.08
C LEU A 155 21.06 -18.20 9.78
N LEU A 156 20.97 -19.52 9.99
CA LEU A 156 22.06 -20.45 9.63
C LEU A 156 22.34 -20.47 8.12
N ILE A 157 21.29 -20.43 7.29
CA ILE A 157 21.44 -20.35 5.83
C ILE A 157 22.14 -19.05 5.44
N LEU A 158 21.72 -17.91 6.00
CA LEU A 158 22.36 -16.61 5.73
C LEU A 158 23.84 -16.61 6.13
N ILE A 159 24.16 -17.12 7.31
CA ILE A 159 25.56 -17.24 7.76
C ILE A 159 26.35 -18.15 6.82
N SER A 160 25.79 -19.29 6.42
CA SER A 160 26.45 -20.22 5.50
C SER A 160 26.75 -19.59 4.14
N VAL A 161 25.81 -18.82 3.59
CA VAL A 161 26.00 -18.06 2.33
C VAL A 161 27.10 -17.01 2.49
N VAL A 162 27.08 -16.23 3.58
CA VAL A 162 28.08 -15.19 3.84
C VAL A 162 29.47 -15.81 4.01
N VAL A 163 29.60 -16.88 4.79
CA VAL A 163 30.87 -17.58 5.01
C VAL A 163 31.40 -18.19 3.71
N SER A 164 30.53 -18.83 2.91
CA SER A 164 30.91 -19.39 1.62
C SER A 164 31.41 -18.30 0.66
N TRP A 165 30.74 -17.14 0.64
CA TRP A 165 31.16 -16.00 -0.16
C TRP A 165 32.51 -15.43 0.27
N VAL A 166 32.76 -15.32 1.58
CA VAL A 166 34.05 -14.86 2.13
C VAL A 166 35.19 -15.84 1.81
N LEU A 167 34.95 -17.15 1.90
CA LEU A 167 35.96 -18.16 1.57
C LEU A 167 36.36 -18.10 0.09
N ILE A 168 35.39 -17.92 -0.81
CA ILE A 168 35.64 -17.77 -2.25
C ILE A 168 36.41 -16.48 -2.54
N SER A 169 36.04 -15.37 -1.90
CA SER A 169 36.71 -14.08 -2.14
C SER A 169 38.16 -14.07 -1.65
N VAL A 170 38.45 -14.69 -0.50
CA VAL A 170 39.82 -14.85 0.02
C VAL A 170 40.64 -15.81 -0.84
N GLY A 171 40.06 -16.92 -1.31
CA GLY A 171 40.74 -17.89 -2.18
C GLY A 171 41.19 -17.32 -3.52
N ASN A 172 40.38 -16.42 -4.11
CA ASN A 172 40.71 -15.75 -5.36
C ASN A 172 41.81 -14.68 -5.22
N GLY A 173 42.03 -14.14 -4.01
CA GLY A 173 43.07 -13.15 -3.73
C GLY A 173 44.50 -13.69 -3.74
N LYS A 174 44.70 -15.01 -3.57
CA LYS A 174 46.03 -15.64 -3.56
C LYS A 174 46.55 -16.10 -4.94
N LYS A 175 45.77 -15.90 -6.01
CA LYS A 175 46.16 -16.22 -7.40
C LYS A 175 46.71 -15.01 -8.19
N LYS A 176 47.05 -13.91 -7.51
CA LYS A 176 47.78 -12.79 -8.10
C LYS A 176 49.19 -12.71 -7.54
#